data_AF-A0A8C5P9Q9-F1
#
_entry.id   AF-A0A8C5P9Q9-F1
#
_cell.length_a   1.000
_cell.length_b   1.000
_cell.length_c   1.000
_cell.angle_alpha   90.00
_cell.angle_beta   90.00
_cell.angle_gamma   90.00
#
_symmetry.space_group_name_H-M   'P 1'
#
loop_
_entity.id
_entity.type
_entity.pdbx_description
1 polymer ?
#
loop_
_entity_poly.entity_id
_entity_poly.type
_entity_poly.pdbx_seq_one_letter_code
_entity_poly.pdbx_strand_id
1 'polypeptide(L)'
;MAGMTSLEAVKRKIKSLQDQSDCAEERAERLQRERDSERTSRESAEADVASLNRRIQLVEEELDRAQERLATALQKLEEAEKAADESERGMKVIENRALKDEEKMELQEIQLKEAKHIAEEADRKYEEVARKLVIIEGDLERAEERAELSESRCRQLDDQLRIMDQTMRTLVASDEKYSQKEDKYEEEIKVLTDKLKEAETRAEFAERSVAKLEKTIDDLEGFGFADVENRVPCTPESIMRVASISKSFTMAAIAKLWEEGRLDLDVPVQKYVPEFPEKEFEGEKVTLTTRLLVSHLSGIRHYEKDIQKIRKRLSKKTLDPGAPATPPDTDAEKAPCTKPDDTTKEPSVTGERKNRDMDLEEFYFKDKFSSVIEALELFKNDPLVFKPGTQFLYSTHAWTLLSAIVERASGKRFLEYMQQIFRELGMNSTLPEEHEPIIYNRARFYSINNKKRLVNTPYVDNSCKWAGGGFLSTDLIYYIEIYWIRLFKPVE
;
A
#
# COMPACT_ATOMS: atom_id res chain seq x y z
N MET A 1 102.71 228.45 32.91
CA MET A 1 103.24 228.10 34.25
C MET A 1 102.93 226.62 34.49
N ALA A 2 103.79 225.70 34.92
CA ALA A 2 105.25 225.57 35.09
C ALA A 2 105.45 224.55 36.25
N GLY A 3 106.18 223.44 36.06
CA GLY A 3 106.53 222.48 37.14
C GLY A 3 105.35 221.68 37.75
N MET A 4 105.48 220.64 38.60
CA MET A 4 106.53 219.71 39.10
C MET A 4 105.79 218.57 39.90
N THR A 5 106.20 217.31 40.12
CA THR A 5 107.27 216.42 39.59
C THR A 5 106.98 214.94 39.94
N SER A 6 107.12 214.02 38.97
CA SER A 6 107.57 212.60 39.06
C SER A 6 106.91 211.54 40.00
N LEU A 7 106.52 211.84 41.25
CA LEU A 7 106.42 210.77 42.28
C LEU A 7 105.07 210.00 42.36
N GLU A 8 103.92 210.68 42.25
CA GLU A 8 102.61 210.01 42.47
C GLU A 8 102.18 209.06 41.35
N ALA A 9 102.83 209.12 40.18
CA ALA A 9 102.67 208.14 39.12
C ALA A 9 103.05 206.71 39.57
N VAL A 10 103.97 206.58 40.53
CA VAL A 10 104.42 205.29 41.09
C VAL A 10 103.36 204.67 42.01
N LYS A 11 102.70 205.47 42.86
CA LYS A 11 101.60 204.98 43.73
C LYS A 11 100.44 204.41 42.92
N ARG A 12 100.08 205.04 41.79
CA ARG A 12 99.07 204.50 40.86
C ARG A 12 99.51 203.19 40.18
N LYS A 13 100.81 202.96 40.00
CA LYS A 13 101.34 201.73 39.40
C LYS A 13 101.37 200.55 40.39
N ILE A 14 101.76 200.79 41.64
CA ILE A 14 101.82 199.75 42.68
C ILE A 14 100.42 199.20 42.98
N LYS A 15 99.42 200.08 43.22
CA LYS A 15 98.05 199.62 43.51
C LYS A 15 97.43 198.82 42.34
N SER A 16 97.72 199.21 41.10
CA SER A 16 97.28 198.48 39.90
C SER A 16 97.91 197.09 39.74
N LEU A 17 99.02 196.80 40.41
CA LEU A 17 99.69 195.49 40.35
C LEU A 17 99.27 194.56 41.50
N GLN A 18 98.93 195.11 42.68
CA GLN A 18 98.33 194.32 43.77
C GLN A 18 96.93 193.81 43.39
N ASP A 19 96.02 194.69 42.98
CA ASP A 19 94.64 194.28 42.64
C ASP A 19 94.59 193.29 41.44
N GLN A 20 95.62 193.30 40.56
CA GLN A 20 95.79 192.30 39.48
C GLN A 20 96.29 190.93 39.98
N SER A 21 97.04 190.90 41.08
CA SER A 21 97.48 189.65 41.73
C SER A 21 96.29 188.98 42.41
N ASP A 22 95.51 189.73 43.18
CA ASP A 22 94.35 189.22 43.93
C ASP A 22 93.28 188.68 42.96
N CYS A 23 93.02 189.37 41.85
CA CYS A 23 92.16 188.88 40.76
C CYS A 23 92.71 187.63 40.04
N ALA A 24 94.02 187.35 40.12
CA ALA A 24 94.61 186.13 39.57
C ALA A 24 94.49 184.95 40.55
N GLU A 25 94.68 185.19 41.85
CA GLU A 25 94.46 184.18 42.91
C GLU A 25 92.98 183.77 43.01
N GLU A 26 92.03 184.71 42.99
CA GLU A 26 90.59 184.36 42.99
C GLU A 26 90.19 183.53 41.76
N ARG A 27 90.81 183.78 40.60
CA ARG A 27 90.60 182.95 39.40
C ARG A 27 91.20 181.57 39.54
N ALA A 28 92.39 181.44 40.14
CA ALA A 28 93.02 180.15 40.39
C ALA A 28 92.17 179.31 41.37
N GLU A 29 91.70 179.89 42.49
CA GLU A 29 90.81 179.19 43.41
C GLU A 29 89.49 178.76 42.77
N ARG A 30 88.88 179.61 41.94
CA ARG A 30 87.60 179.29 41.29
C ARG A 30 87.76 178.13 40.31
N LEU A 31 88.83 178.13 39.50
CA LEU A 31 89.17 177.02 38.59
C LEU A 31 89.51 175.73 39.36
N GLN A 32 90.16 175.83 40.53
CA GLN A 32 90.45 174.68 41.38
C GLN A 32 89.14 174.02 41.86
N ARG A 33 88.19 174.81 42.38
CA ARG A 33 86.88 174.31 42.84
C ARG A 33 86.03 173.73 41.70
N GLU A 34 86.04 174.36 40.52
CA GLU A 34 85.36 173.83 39.33
C GLU A 34 85.95 172.46 38.94
N ARG A 35 87.28 172.32 38.90
CA ARG A 35 87.94 171.06 38.52
C ARG A 35 87.74 169.93 39.51
N ASP A 36 87.62 170.21 40.81
CA ASP A 36 87.29 169.20 41.82
C ASP A 36 85.80 168.81 41.82
N SER A 37 84.89 169.75 41.49
CA SER A 37 83.47 169.45 41.31
C SER A 37 83.18 168.61 40.05
N GLU A 38 83.91 168.88 38.95
CA GLU A 38 83.83 168.08 37.73
C GLU A 38 84.38 166.66 37.97
N ARG A 39 85.49 166.55 38.72
CA ARG A 39 86.08 165.26 39.07
C ARG A 39 85.13 164.38 39.88
N THR A 40 84.50 164.92 40.91
CA THR A 40 83.56 164.15 41.76
C THR A 40 82.29 163.76 41.00
N SER A 41 81.78 164.62 40.12
CA SER A 41 80.70 164.28 39.18
C SER A 41 81.08 163.11 38.27
N ARG A 42 82.31 163.14 37.73
CA ARG A 42 82.84 162.08 36.86
C ARG A 42 83.02 160.74 37.58
N GLU A 43 83.57 160.75 38.80
CA GLU A 43 83.73 159.53 39.63
C GLU A 43 82.35 158.91 39.97
N SER A 44 81.31 159.73 40.19
CA SER A 44 79.93 159.24 40.34
C SER A 44 79.39 158.59 39.05
N ALA A 45 79.58 159.23 37.90
CA ALA A 45 79.11 158.71 36.62
C ALA A 45 79.83 157.41 36.22
N GLU A 46 81.14 157.28 36.50
CA GLU A 46 81.90 156.06 36.25
C GLU A 46 81.42 154.90 37.16
N ALA A 47 81.00 155.19 38.40
CA ALA A 47 80.38 154.19 39.29
C ALA A 47 78.99 153.74 38.80
N ASP A 48 78.14 154.65 38.31
CA ASP A 48 76.83 154.33 37.74
C ASP A 48 76.96 153.49 36.46
N VAL A 49 77.92 153.80 35.58
CA VAL A 49 78.23 152.97 34.40
C VAL A 49 78.69 151.56 34.79
N ALA A 50 79.53 151.43 35.82
CA ALA A 50 79.94 150.12 36.33
C ALA A 50 78.77 149.32 36.94
N SER A 51 77.84 150.00 37.60
CA SER A 51 76.60 149.40 38.13
C SER A 51 75.67 148.90 37.01
N LEU A 52 75.43 149.73 35.99
CA LEU A 52 74.58 149.38 34.85
C LEU A 52 75.17 148.24 34.02
N ASN A 53 76.48 148.21 33.78
CA ASN A 53 77.13 147.11 33.07
C ASN A 53 76.97 145.76 33.79
N ARG A 54 77.06 145.73 35.13
CA ARG A 54 76.75 144.50 35.90
C ARG A 54 75.29 144.07 35.77
N ARG A 55 74.36 145.03 35.71
CA ARG A 55 72.93 144.75 35.54
C ARG A 55 72.60 144.24 34.13
N ILE A 56 73.29 144.74 33.10
CA ILE A 56 73.18 144.24 31.72
C ILE A 56 73.60 142.77 31.68
N GLN A 57 74.78 142.42 32.18
CA GLN A 57 75.26 141.02 32.23
C GLN A 57 74.28 140.08 32.94
N LEU A 58 73.70 140.48 34.07
CA LEU A 58 72.72 139.66 34.78
C LEU A 58 71.43 139.45 33.97
N VAL A 59 70.96 140.46 33.24
CA VAL A 59 69.77 140.36 32.38
C VAL A 59 70.05 139.55 31.12
N GLU A 60 71.26 139.63 30.56
CA GLU A 60 71.72 138.79 29.45
C GLU A 60 71.79 137.32 29.89
N GLU A 61 72.38 137.01 31.05
CA GLU A 61 72.38 135.65 31.61
C GLU A 61 70.95 135.14 31.92
N GLU A 62 70.05 135.98 32.40
CA GLU A 62 68.64 135.61 32.61
C GLU A 62 67.89 135.37 31.28
N LEU A 63 68.20 136.15 30.24
CA LEU A 63 67.65 135.98 28.90
C LEU A 63 68.14 134.68 28.27
N ASP A 64 69.44 134.37 28.33
CA ASP A 64 70.01 133.13 27.82
C ASP A 64 69.39 131.91 28.53
N ARG A 65 69.31 131.94 29.88
CA ARG A 65 68.63 130.90 30.67
C ARG A 65 67.14 130.77 30.32
N ALA A 66 66.47 131.85 29.94
CA ALA A 66 65.07 131.81 29.50
C ALA A 66 64.95 131.24 28.07
N GLN A 67 65.88 131.57 27.18
CA GLN A 67 65.94 131.03 25.82
C GLN A 67 66.24 129.53 25.80
N GLU A 68 67.18 129.03 26.62
CA GLU A 68 67.45 127.60 26.77
C GLU A 68 66.22 126.83 27.30
N ARG A 69 65.51 127.41 28.28
CA ARG A 69 64.26 126.83 28.81
C ARG A 69 63.15 126.82 27.76
N LEU A 70 63.03 127.87 26.96
CA LEU A 70 62.06 127.93 25.86
C LEU A 70 62.40 126.91 24.76
N ALA A 71 63.68 126.79 24.37
CA ALA A 71 64.14 125.83 23.38
C ALA A 71 63.88 124.38 23.83
N THR A 72 64.21 124.04 25.08
CA THR A 72 63.91 122.71 25.64
C THR A 72 62.41 122.45 25.85
N ALA A 73 61.60 123.48 26.10
CA ALA A 73 60.15 123.35 26.13
C ALA A 73 59.55 123.10 24.73
N LEU A 74 60.03 123.83 23.71
CA LEU A 74 59.63 123.65 22.31
C LEU A 74 60.02 122.28 21.76
N GLN A 75 61.25 121.81 22.04
CA GLN A 75 61.67 120.47 21.63
C GLN A 75 60.78 119.38 22.25
N LYS A 76 60.45 119.50 23.55
CA LYS A 76 59.52 118.57 24.22
C LYS A 76 58.09 118.64 23.68
N LEU A 77 57.64 119.81 23.24
CA LEU A 77 56.35 119.96 22.57
C LEU A 77 56.36 119.22 21.23
N GLU A 78 57.40 119.41 20.40
CA GLU A 78 57.55 118.75 19.10
C GLU A 78 57.67 117.22 19.22
N GLU A 79 58.39 116.72 20.24
CA GLU A 79 58.45 115.30 20.57
C GLU A 79 57.09 114.74 21.01
N ALA A 80 56.32 115.50 21.80
CA ALA A 80 54.98 115.11 22.23
C ALA A 80 53.96 115.15 21.07
N GLU A 81 54.04 116.14 20.17
CA GLU A 81 53.22 116.21 18.95
C GLU A 81 53.48 115.01 18.04
N LYS A 82 54.76 114.65 17.80
CA LYS A 82 55.11 113.45 17.01
C LYS A 82 54.58 112.16 17.65
N ALA A 83 54.68 112.02 18.96
CA ALA A 83 54.13 110.87 19.68
C ALA A 83 52.59 110.81 19.61
N ALA A 84 51.91 111.96 19.63
CA ALA A 84 50.46 112.05 19.45
C ALA A 84 50.05 111.67 18.01
N ASP A 85 50.75 112.18 17.00
CA ASP A 85 50.57 111.83 15.58
C ASP A 85 50.74 110.31 15.34
N GLU A 86 51.77 109.72 15.92
CA GLU A 86 52.02 108.27 15.84
C GLU A 86 50.92 107.48 16.57
N SER A 87 50.44 107.95 17.72
CA SER A 87 49.31 107.36 18.43
C SER A 87 48.00 107.47 17.66
N GLU A 88 47.72 108.59 16.98
CA GLU A 88 46.51 108.76 16.16
C GLU A 88 46.55 107.84 14.92
N ARG A 89 47.72 107.67 14.30
CA ARG A 89 47.94 106.68 13.23
C ARG A 89 47.74 105.25 13.75
N GLY A 90 48.28 104.93 14.93
CA GLY A 90 48.07 103.64 15.59
C GLY A 90 46.60 103.35 15.87
N MET A 91 45.87 104.34 16.40
CA MET A 91 44.43 104.27 16.65
C MET A 91 43.65 103.99 15.36
N LYS A 92 43.91 104.74 14.28
CA LYS A 92 43.25 104.53 12.97
C LYS A 92 43.53 103.14 12.38
N VAL A 93 44.73 102.58 12.59
CA VAL A 93 45.04 101.21 12.13
C VAL A 93 44.27 100.16 12.94
N ILE A 94 44.13 100.36 14.26
CA ILE A 94 43.36 99.46 15.13
C ILE A 94 41.86 99.56 14.82
N GLU A 95 41.33 100.77 14.61
CA GLU A 95 39.94 101.02 14.21
C GLU A 95 39.61 100.34 12.86
N ASN A 96 40.44 100.54 11.83
CA ASN A 96 40.28 99.87 10.54
C ASN A 96 40.41 98.33 10.62
N ARG A 97 41.10 97.82 11.63
CA ARG A 97 41.17 96.37 11.89
C ARG A 97 39.93 95.87 12.61
N ALA A 98 39.46 96.59 13.64
CA ALA A 98 38.25 96.28 14.37
C ALA A 98 37.03 96.24 13.43
N LEU A 99 36.85 97.25 12.57
CA LEU A 99 35.78 97.29 11.56
C LEU A 99 35.81 96.06 10.63
N LYS A 100 37.00 95.63 10.18
CA LYS A 100 37.14 94.43 9.33
C LYS A 100 36.89 93.12 10.08
N ASP A 101 37.27 93.06 11.34
CA ASP A 101 37.01 91.91 12.20
C ASP A 101 35.50 91.85 12.58
N GLU A 102 34.81 92.98 12.69
CA GLU A 102 33.34 93.10 12.82
C GLU A 102 32.61 92.67 11.53
N GLU A 103 32.94 93.24 10.36
CA GLU A 103 32.39 92.83 9.04
C GLU A 103 32.53 91.31 8.83
N LYS A 104 33.69 90.76 9.20
CA LYS A 104 33.94 89.31 9.13
C LYS A 104 33.12 88.52 10.14
N MET A 105 32.91 89.04 11.34
CA MET A 105 32.07 88.42 12.37
C MET A 105 30.60 88.37 11.91
N GLU A 106 30.08 89.45 11.33
CA GLU A 106 28.73 89.50 10.76
C GLU A 106 28.55 88.47 9.63
N LEU A 107 29.52 88.40 8.69
CA LEU A 107 29.53 87.38 7.62
C LEU A 107 29.55 85.95 8.19
N GLN A 108 30.34 85.69 9.22
CA GLN A 108 30.39 84.39 9.88
C GLN A 108 29.10 84.08 10.66
N GLU A 109 28.45 85.07 11.26
CA GLU A 109 27.16 84.89 11.95
C GLU A 109 26.04 84.57 10.95
N ILE A 110 26.02 85.21 9.77
CA ILE A 110 25.09 84.90 8.68
C ILE A 110 25.30 83.46 8.18
N GLN A 111 26.54 83.07 7.88
CA GLN A 111 26.87 81.69 7.48
C GLN A 111 26.48 80.66 8.55
N LEU A 112 26.65 80.99 9.83
CA LEU A 112 26.29 80.11 10.94
C LEU A 112 24.78 80.01 11.14
N LYS A 113 24.01 81.06 10.85
CA LYS A 113 22.53 81.02 10.80
C LYS A 113 22.04 80.16 9.62
N GLU A 114 22.63 80.32 8.44
CA GLU A 114 22.30 79.52 7.26
C GLU A 114 22.61 78.03 7.47
N ALA A 115 23.80 77.70 7.97
CA ALA A 115 24.20 76.33 8.30
C ALA A 115 23.27 75.68 9.35
N LYS A 116 22.83 76.44 10.36
CA LYS A 116 21.81 75.97 11.33
C LYS A 116 20.46 75.69 10.66
N HIS A 117 19.98 76.59 9.81
CA HIS A 117 18.71 76.38 9.10
C HIS A 117 18.74 75.14 8.21
N ILE A 118 19.86 74.91 7.51
CA ILE A 118 20.09 73.71 6.69
C ILE A 118 20.09 72.44 7.57
N ALA A 119 20.74 72.48 8.74
CA ALA A 119 20.73 71.36 9.68
C ALA A 119 19.32 71.06 10.22
N GLU A 120 18.58 72.07 10.68
CA GLU A 120 17.19 71.90 11.16
C GLU A 120 16.24 71.42 10.06
N GLU A 121 16.44 71.83 8.80
CA GLU A 121 15.72 71.27 7.65
C GLU A 121 16.08 69.81 7.39
N ALA A 122 17.36 69.44 7.52
CA ALA A 122 17.81 68.06 7.37
C ALA A 122 17.21 67.18 8.47
N ASP A 123 17.26 67.62 9.73
CA ASP A 123 16.69 66.90 10.87
C ASP A 123 15.17 66.70 10.72
N ARG A 124 14.43 67.73 10.31
CA ARG A 124 12.99 67.60 9.99
C ARG A 124 12.73 66.57 8.89
N LYS A 125 13.55 66.55 7.83
CA LYS A 125 13.46 65.55 6.74
C LYS A 125 13.82 64.14 7.26
N TYR A 126 14.82 64.00 8.13
CA TYR A 126 15.16 62.73 8.78
C TYR A 126 14.03 62.21 9.68
N GLU A 127 13.40 63.05 10.50
CA GLU A 127 12.25 62.65 11.31
C GLU A 127 11.03 62.23 10.46
N GLU A 128 10.78 62.91 9.33
CA GLU A 128 9.74 62.50 8.40
C GLU A 128 10.04 61.14 7.75
N VAL A 129 11.28 60.92 7.33
CA VAL A 129 11.71 59.63 6.75
C VAL A 129 11.63 58.53 7.80
N ALA A 130 12.08 58.77 9.04
CA ALA A 130 11.98 57.82 10.14
C ALA A 130 10.51 57.45 10.46
N ARG A 131 9.61 58.44 10.52
CA ARG A 131 8.17 58.19 10.71
C ARG A 131 7.55 57.38 9.57
N LYS A 132 7.92 57.67 8.32
CA LYS A 132 7.47 56.90 7.13
C LYS A 132 8.02 55.47 7.16
N LEU A 133 9.27 55.29 7.57
CA LEU A 133 9.95 54.00 7.67
C LEU A 133 9.26 53.09 8.68
N VAL A 134 8.95 53.57 9.89
CA VAL A 134 8.21 52.79 10.91
C VAL A 134 6.83 52.33 10.41
N ILE A 135 6.13 53.17 9.64
CA ILE A 135 4.83 52.79 9.04
C ILE A 135 5.03 51.69 7.98
N ILE A 136 6.05 51.83 7.12
CA ILE A 136 6.36 50.85 6.08
C ILE A 136 6.83 49.51 6.68
N GLU A 137 7.60 49.53 7.77
CA GLU A 137 8.00 48.33 8.51
C GLU A 137 6.78 47.61 9.10
N GLY A 138 5.83 48.33 9.72
CA GLY A 138 4.58 47.76 10.22
C GLY A 138 3.58 47.35 9.12
N ASP A 139 3.69 47.91 7.91
CA ASP A 139 2.96 47.44 6.72
C ASP A 139 3.60 46.17 6.14
N LEU A 140 4.93 46.09 6.16
CA LEU A 140 5.72 44.94 5.71
C LEU A 140 5.48 43.73 6.62
N GLU A 141 5.60 43.87 7.94
CA GLU A 141 5.36 42.80 8.92
C GLU A 141 3.95 42.20 8.74
N ARG A 142 2.93 43.04 8.57
CA ARG A 142 1.54 42.61 8.30
C ARG A 142 1.34 42.00 6.91
N ALA A 143 2.22 42.28 5.94
CA ALA A 143 2.22 41.62 4.65
C ALA A 143 2.92 40.26 4.71
N GLU A 144 4.01 40.16 5.49
CA GLU A 144 4.76 38.93 5.76
C GLU A 144 3.89 37.91 6.53
N GLU A 145 3.22 38.31 7.62
CA GLU A 145 2.26 37.44 8.34
C GLU A 145 1.17 36.85 7.41
N ARG A 146 0.65 37.67 6.48
CA ARG A 146 -0.35 37.23 5.50
C ARG A 146 0.25 36.29 4.46
N ALA A 147 1.47 36.56 4.00
CA ALA A 147 2.20 35.71 3.09
C ALA A 147 2.47 34.34 3.73
N GLU A 148 3.02 34.28 4.94
CA GLU A 148 3.25 33.04 5.70
C GLU A 148 1.97 32.24 5.91
N LEU A 149 0.88 32.89 6.30
CA LEU A 149 -0.42 32.23 6.49
C LEU A 149 -1.00 31.72 5.16
N SER A 150 -0.72 32.39 4.03
CA SER A 150 -1.06 31.89 2.70
C SER A 150 -0.18 30.70 2.27
N GLU A 151 1.14 30.76 2.52
CA GLU A 151 2.06 29.66 2.23
C GLU A 151 1.72 28.41 3.03
N SER A 152 1.37 28.56 4.31
CA SER A 152 0.91 27.46 5.14
C SER A 152 -0.35 26.79 4.58
N ARG A 153 -1.25 27.55 3.95
CA ARG A 153 -2.44 26.99 3.28
C ARG A 153 -2.08 26.29 1.98
N CYS A 154 -1.18 26.86 1.17
CA CYS A 154 -0.67 26.20 -0.03
C CYS A 154 0.01 24.86 0.31
N ARG A 155 0.90 24.83 1.31
CA ARG A 155 1.56 23.59 1.78
C ARG A 155 0.54 22.54 2.23
N GLN A 156 -0.51 22.93 2.97
CA GLN A 156 -1.59 22.02 3.36
C GLN A 156 -2.38 21.47 2.16
N LEU A 157 -2.63 22.29 1.14
CA LEU A 157 -3.31 21.86 -0.09
C LEU A 157 -2.41 20.94 -0.93
N ASP A 158 -1.10 21.21 -1.02
CA ASP A 158 -0.13 20.35 -1.70
C ASP A 158 -0.02 18.97 -1.04
N ASP A 159 0.01 18.92 0.31
CA ASP A 159 -0.01 17.66 1.06
C ASP A 159 -1.33 16.89 0.85
N GLN A 160 -2.48 17.58 0.82
CA GLN A 160 -3.77 16.97 0.49
C GLN A 160 -3.82 16.42 -0.94
N LEU A 161 -3.34 17.20 -1.92
CA LEU A 161 -3.21 16.75 -3.31
C LEU A 161 -2.32 15.52 -3.41
N ARG A 162 -1.18 15.50 -2.72
CA ARG A 162 -0.25 14.35 -2.71
C ARG A 162 -0.87 13.09 -2.10
N ILE A 163 -1.64 13.21 -1.03
CA ILE A 163 -2.39 12.10 -0.43
C ILE A 163 -3.47 11.62 -1.42
N MET A 164 -4.21 12.55 -2.04
CA MET A 164 -5.23 12.22 -3.03
C MET A 164 -4.63 11.46 -4.23
N ASP A 165 -3.50 11.93 -4.76
CA ASP A 165 -2.74 11.28 -5.85
C ASP A 165 -2.36 9.84 -5.50
N GLN A 166 -1.91 9.61 -4.26
CA GLN A 166 -1.55 8.28 -3.77
C GLN A 166 -2.78 7.37 -3.60
N THR A 167 -3.92 7.90 -3.13
CA THR A 167 -5.18 7.13 -3.08
C THR A 167 -5.71 6.81 -4.48
N MET A 168 -5.61 7.74 -5.43
CA MET A 168 -6.05 7.55 -6.81
C MET A 168 -5.22 6.46 -7.51
N ARG A 169 -3.89 6.48 -7.37
CA ARG A 169 -3.02 5.40 -7.88
C ARG A 169 -3.37 4.03 -7.29
N THR A 170 -3.73 3.99 -6.01
CA THR A 170 -4.14 2.75 -5.34
C THR A 170 -5.48 2.25 -5.86
N LEU A 171 -6.44 3.15 -6.11
CA LEU A 171 -7.73 2.84 -6.73
C LEU A 171 -7.56 2.31 -8.15
N VAL A 172 -6.80 2.98 -9.02
CA VAL A 172 -6.51 2.54 -10.39
C VAL A 172 -5.87 1.15 -10.40
N ALA A 173 -4.86 0.91 -9.55
CA ALA A 173 -4.22 -0.41 -9.42
C ALA A 173 -5.11 -1.49 -8.77
N SER A 174 -6.27 -1.12 -8.23
CA SER A 174 -7.32 -2.06 -7.81
C SER A 174 -8.32 -2.33 -8.92
N ASP A 175 -8.67 -1.29 -9.70
CA ASP A 175 -9.59 -1.34 -10.84
C ASP A 175 -9.05 -2.26 -11.96
N GLU A 176 -7.77 -2.11 -12.32
CA GLU A 176 -7.07 -3.02 -13.24
C GLU A 176 -7.14 -4.50 -12.80
N LYS A 177 -7.15 -4.76 -11.48
CA LYS A 177 -7.27 -6.13 -10.93
C LYS A 177 -8.70 -6.65 -10.93
N TYR A 178 -9.71 -5.78 -10.98
CA TYR A 178 -11.11 -6.18 -11.13
C TYR A 178 -11.41 -6.45 -12.61
N SER A 179 -10.98 -5.58 -13.53
CA SER A 179 -11.07 -5.83 -14.97
C SER A 179 -10.41 -7.16 -15.37
N GLN A 180 -9.19 -7.45 -14.90
CA GLN A 180 -8.53 -8.75 -15.14
C GLN A 180 -9.25 -9.98 -14.53
N LYS A 181 -10.21 -9.78 -13.62
CA LYS A 181 -11.08 -10.86 -13.10
C LYS A 181 -12.34 -10.98 -13.94
N GLU A 182 -12.93 -9.86 -14.36
CA GLU A 182 -14.07 -9.84 -15.28
C GLU A 182 -13.73 -10.57 -16.58
N ASP A 183 -12.59 -10.25 -17.22
CA ASP A 183 -12.11 -10.94 -18.42
C ASP A 183 -12.04 -12.48 -18.24
N LYS A 184 -11.60 -12.94 -17.06
CA LYS A 184 -11.49 -14.37 -16.74
C LYS A 184 -12.86 -15.01 -16.52
N TYR A 185 -13.75 -14.31 -15.81
CA TYR A 185 -15.10 -14.79 -15.58
C TYR A 185 -15.90 -14.84 -16.88
N GLU A 186 -15.72 -13.89 -17.81
CA GLU A 186 -16.34 -13.96 -19.14
C GLU A 186 -15.88 -15.20 -19.94
N GLU A 187 -14.57 -15.49 -19.98
CA GLU A 187 -14.07 -16.67 -20.69
C GLU A 187 -14.48 -17.99 -19.99
N GLU A 188 -14.53 -18.03 -18.65
CA GLU A 188 -15.07 -19.17 -17.89
C GLU A 188 -16.58 -19.38 -18.16
N ILE A 189 -17.39 -18.31 -18.14
CA ILE A 189 -18.83 -18.35 -18.43
C ILE A 189 -19.07 -18.88 -19.85
N LYS A 190 -18.26 -18.43 -20.83
CA LYS A 190 -18.33 -18.88 -22.22
C LYS A 190 -18.02 -20.38 -22.35
N VAL A 191 -16.93 -20.85 -21.75
CA VAL A 191 -16.57 -22.28 -21.72
C VAL A 191 -17.65 -23.14 -21.03
N LEU A 192 -18.25 -22.64 -19.95
CA LEU A 192 -19.36 -23.33 -19.27
C LEU A 192 -20.64 -23.34 -20.13
N THR A 193 -20.93 -22.25 -20.83
CA THR A 193 -22.09 -22.12 -21.72
C THR A 193 -22.01 -23.09 -22.90
N ASP A 194 -20.83 -23.26 -23.50
CA ASP A 194 -20.66 -24.19 -24.61
C ASP A 194 -20.74 -25.66 -24.14
N LYS A 195 -20.17 -25.99 -22.97
CA LYS A 195 -20.36 -27.31 -22.33
C LYS A 195 -21.82 -27.60 -21.98
N LEU A 196 -22.59 -26.59 -21.57
CA LEU A 196 -24.02 -26.74 -21.30
C LEU A 196 -24.78 -27.12 -22.57
N LYS A 197 -24.54 -26.43 -23.70
CA LYS A 197 -25.15 -26.77 -24.99
C LYS A 197 -24.78 -28.18 -25.47
N GLU A 198 -23.52 -28.60 -25.28
CA GLU A 198 -23.10 -29.98 -25.58
C GLU A 198 -23.84 -31.01 -24.72
N ALA A 199 -24.10 -30.70 -23.44
CA ALA A 199 -24.87 -31.56 -22.55
C ALA A 199 -26.37 -31.60 -22.91
N GLU A 200 -26.98 -30.45 -23.20
CA GLU A 200 -28.39 -30.31 -23.62
C GLU A 200 -28.66 -31.07 -24.92
N THR A 201 -27.86 -30.86 -25.96
CA THR A 201 -28.00 -31.57 -27.25
C THR A 201 -27.84 -33.09 -27.10
N ARG A 202 -26.99 -33.54 -26.16
CA ARG A 202 -26.85 -34.96 -25.82
C ARG A 202 -28.05 -35.51 -25.04
N ALA A 203 -28.63 -34.72 -24.14
CA ALA A 203 -29.84 -35.08 -23.41
C ALA A 203 -31.04 -35.21 -24.35
N GLU A 204 -31.27 -34.24 -25.24
CA GLU A 204 -32.33 -34.31 -26.27
C GLU A 204 -32.21 -35.58 -27.14
N PHE A 205 -30.99 -35.95 -27.53
CA PHE A 205 -30.75 -37.17 -28.32
C PHE A 205 -31.09 -38.44 -27.52
N ALA A 206 -30.76 -38.46 -26.22
CA ALA A 206 -31.11 -39.56 -25.33
C ALA A 206 -32.64 -39.66 -25.13
N GLU A 207 -33.32 -38.55 -24.86
CA GLU A 207 -34.79 -38.50 -24.70
C GLU A 207 -35.53 -39.00 -25.96
N ARG A 208 -35.13 -38.52 -27.15
CA ARG A 208 -35.70 -39.02 -28.43
C ARG A 208 -35.42 -40.51 -28.66
N SER A 209 -34.32 -41.03 -28.12
CA SER A 209 -33.99 -42.45 -28.19
C SER A 209 -34.83 -43.28 -27.21
N VAL A 210 -35.07 -42.78 -25.99
CA VAL A 210 -35.94 -43.41 -24.99
C VAL A 210 -37.39 -43.44 -25.48
N ALA A 211 -37.95 -42.32 -25.93
CA ALA A 211 -39.32 -42.26 -26.45
C ALA A 211 -39.54 -43.19 -27.67
N LYS A 212 -38.50 -43.43 -28.47
CA LYS A 212 -38.54 -44.41 -29.56
C LYS A 212 -38.50 -45.85 -29.03
N LEU A 213 -37.73 -46.11 -27.98
CA LEU A 213 -37.64 -47.43 -27.34
C LEU A 213 -38.93 -47.79 -26.61
N GLU A 214 -39.53 -46.86 -25.87
CA GLU A 214 -40.85 -46.99 -25.23
C GLU A 214 -41.91 -47.43 -26.26
N LYS A 215 -42.01 -46.73 -27.38
CA LYS A 215 -42.95 -47.12 -28.45
C LYS A 215 -42.65 -48.51 -29.01
N THR A 216 -41.39 -48.91 -29.14
CA THR A 216 -41.08 -50.29 -29.56
C THR A 216 -41.32 -51.34 -28.49
N ILE A 217 -41.40 -50.96 -27.20
CA ILE A 217 -41.75 -51.86 -26.09
C ILE A 217 -43.26 -52.19 -26.15
N ASP A 218 -44.11 -51.21 -26.48
CA ASP A 218 -45.54 -51.46 -26.73
C ASP A 218 -45.78 -52.42 -27.91
N ASP A 219 -44.88 -52.41 -28.91
CA ASP A 219 -44.88 -53.31 -30.08
C ASP A 219 -44.16 -54.67 -29.82
N LEU A 220 -43.70 -54.99 -28.60
CA LEU A 220 -42.97 -56.24 -28.32
C LEU A 220 -43.88 -57.48 -28.22
N GLU A 221 -44.05 -58.18 -29.35
CA GLU A 221 -44.52 -59.55 -29.36
C GLU A 221 -43.45 -60.55 -28.90
N GLY A 222 -43.88 -61.69 -28.33
CA GLY A 222 -42.99 -62.80 -28.01
C GLY A 222 -42.57 -63.56 -29.28
N PHE A 223 -41.26 -63.63 -29.54
CA PHE A 223 -40.73 -64.33 -30.72
C PHE A 223 -40.13 -65.70 -30.37
N GLY A 224 -40.39 -66.70 -31.20
CA GLY A 224 -39.85 -68.06 -31.03
C GLY A 224 -40.72 -68.95 -30.13
N PHE A 225 -40.09 -69.88 -29.43
CA PHE A 225 -40.76 -70.90 -28.61
C PHE A 225 -40.28 -70.87 -27.16
N ALA A 226 -41.22 -70.88 -26.21
CA ALA A 226 -40.94 -71.11 -24.80
C ALA A 226 -40.68 -72.59 -24.49
N ASP A 227 -41.24 -73.51 -25.28
CA ASP A 227 -40.93 -74.95 -25.27
C ASP A 227 -40.77 -75.43 -26.72
N VAL A 228 -39.55 -75.80 -27.10
CA VAL A 228 -39.15 -76.17 -28.47
C VAL A 228 -39.62 -77.58 -28.83
N GLU A 229 -39.60 -78.53 -27.91
CA GLU A 229 -40.10 -79.89 -28.13
C GLU A 229 -41.60 -79.89 -28.41
N ASN A 230 -42.37 -79.12 -27.64
CA ASN A 230 -43.83 -79.05 -27.72
C ASN A 230 -44.33 -77.91 -28.64
N ARG A 231 -43.41 -77.09 -29.18
CA ARG A 231 -43.70 -75.91 -30.03
C ARG A 231 -44.64 -74.89 -29.36
N VAL A 232 -44.52 -74.71 -28.06
CA VAL A 232 -45.27 -73.67 -27.32
C VAL A 232 -44.65 -72.31 -27.67
N PRO A 233 -45.40 -71.37 -28.26
CA PRO A 233 -44.87 -70.06 -28.62
C PRO A 233 -44.38 -69.30 -27.39
N CYS A 234 -43.36 -68.47 -27.56
CA CYS A 234 -42.99 -67.50 -26.54
C CYS A 234 -43.99 -66.34 -26.58
N THR A 235 -44.44 -65.89 -25.42
CA THR A 235 -45.40 -64.78 -25.24
C THR A 235 -44.93 -63.86 -24.11
N PRO A 236 -45.49 -62.64 -23.94
CA PRO A 236 -45.17 -61.77 -22.81
C PRO A 236 -45.42 -62.43 -21.43
N GLU A 237 -46.36 -63.37 -21.34
CA GLU A 237 -46.71 -64.13 -20.13
C GLU A 237 -45.84 -65.38 -19.92
N SER A 238 -44.81 -65.60 -20.75
CA SER A 238 -43.91 -66.75 -20.64
C SER A 238 -42.88 -66.55 -19.53
N ILE A 239 -43.05 -67.24 -18.41
CA ILE A 239 -42.22 -67.09 -17.22
C ILE A 239 -40.81 -67.62 -17.48
N MET A 240 -39.81 -66.73 -17.48
CA MET A 240 -38.40 -67.03 -17.74
C MET A 240 -37.52 -66.94 -16.49
N ARG A 241 -36.41 -67.68 -16.49
CA ARG A 241 -35.34 -67.51 -15.50
C ARG A 241 -34.59 -66.21 -15.79
N VAL A 242 -34.76 -65.22 -14.91
CA VAL A 242 -34.12 -63.90 -15.09
C VAL A 242 -32.66 -63.86 -14.63
N ALA A 243 -32.17 -64.96 -14.05
CA ALA A 243 -30.80 -65.14 -13.62
C ALA A 243 -30.32 -63.92 -12.80
N SER A 244 -29.15 -63.38 -13.09
CA SER A 244 -28.50 -62.30 -12.35
C SER A 244 -29.31 -61.01 -12.19
N ILE A 245 -30.41 -60.81 -12.92
CA ILE A 245 -31.37 -59.72 -12.67
C ILE A 245 -32.00 -59.85 -11.26
N SER A 246 -32.09 -61.07 -10.70
CA SER A 246 -32.46 -61.36 -9.30
C SER A 246 -31.74 -60.48 -8.26
N LYS A 247 -30.53 -60.02 -8.58
CA LYS A 247 -29.74 -59.12 -7.73
C LYS A 247 -30.38 -57.74 -7.57
N SER A 248 -30.99 -57.16 -8.60
CA SER A 248 -31.66 -55.86 -8.46
C SER A 248 -32.89 -55.97 -7.55
N PHE A 249 -33.66 -57.07 -7.66
CA PHE A 249 -34.79 -57.34 -6.75
C PHE A 249 -34.33 -57.42 -5.29
N THR A 250 -33.27 -58.17 -5.03
CA THR A 250 -32.70 -58.32 -3.69
C THR A 250 -32.12 -56.99 -3.19
N MET A 251 -31.54 -56.17 -4.07
CA MET A 251 -31.09 -54.82 -3.74
C MET A 251 -32.25 -53.90 -3.34
N ALA A 252 -33.39 -53.96 -4.04
CA ALA A 252 -34.58 -53.20 -3.66
C ALA A 252 -35.10 -53.61 -2.26
N ALA A 253 -35.07 -54.90 -1.94
CA ALA A 253 -35.41 -55.41 -0.61
C ALA A 253 -34.44 -54.93 0.49
N ILE A 254 -33.14 -54.87 0.19
CA ILE A 254 -32.10 -54.31 1.08
C ILE A 254 -32.29 -52.81 1.28
N ALA A 255 -32.51 -52.05 0.19
CA ALA A 255 -32.73 -50.61 0.23
C ALA A 255 -33.94 -50.26 1.09
N LYS A 256 -35.07 -50.97 0.94
CA LYS A 256 -36.25 -50.78 1.78
C LYS A 256 -35.97 -51.07 3.26
N LEU A 257 -35.23 -52.14 3.59
CA LEU A 257 -34.86 -52.44 4.99
C LEU A 257 -33.92 -51.38 5.58
N TRP A 258 -33.11 -50.72 4.75
CA TRP A 258 -32.24 -49.61 5.13
C TRP A 258 -33.04 -48.32 5.37
N GLU A 259 -33.99 -47.99 4.49
CA GLU A 259 -34.94 -46.88 4.68
C GLU A 259 -35.83 -47.07 5.93
N GLU A 260 -36.27 -48.31 6.20
CA GLU A 260 -36.99 -48.68 7.44
C GLU A 260 -36.09 -48.61 8.70
N GLY A 261 -34.79 -48.35 8.57
CA GLY A 261 -33.82 -48.29 9.69
C GLY A 261 -33.51 -49.65 10.33
N ARG A 262 -33.89 -50.76 9.68
CA ARG A 262 -33.78 -52.14 10.19
C ARG A 262 -32.49 -52.82 9.76
N LEU A 263 -31.99 -52.44 8.58
CA LEU A 263 -30.70 -52.85 8.04
C LEU A 263 -29.76 -51.65 8.05
N ASP A 264 -28.55 -51.86 8.54
CA ASP A 264 -27.45 -50.91 8.44
C ASP A 264 -26.42 -51.49 7.45
N LEU A 265 -25.93 -50.65 6.54
CA LEU A 265 -25.06 -51.06 5.45
C LEU A 265 -23.59 -51.20 5.88
N ASP A 266 -23.17 -50.51 6.94
CA ASP A 266 -21.76 -50.31 7.31
C ASP A 266 -21.32 -51.06 8.57
N VAL A 267 -22.26 -51.72 9.25
CA VAL A 267 -21.98 -52.64 10.37
C VAL A 267 -21.42 -53.99 9.90
N PRO A 268 -20.68 -54.72 10.77
CA PRO A 268 -20.24 -56.07 10.48
C PRO A 268 -21.40 -57.02 10.16
N VAL A 269 -21.25 -57.87 9.15
CA VAL A 269 -22.27 -58.86 8.74
C VAL A 269 -22.70 -59.80 9.89
N GLN A 270 -21.80 -60.04 10.84
CA GLN A 270 -22.04 -60.82 12.07
C GLN A 270 -23.17 -60.26 12.95
N LYS A 271 -23.50 -58.96 12.84
CA LYS A 271 -24.66 -58.35 13.53
C LYS A 271 -25.98 -59.01 13.11
N TYR A 272 -26.06 -59.44 11.85
CA TYR A 272 -27.25 -60.06 11.27
C TYR A 272 -27.11 -61.59 11.18
N VAL A 273 -25.92 -62.07 10.79
CA VAL A 273 -25.63 -63.49 10.56
C VAL A 273 -24.42 -63.91 11.42
N PRO A 274 -24.60 -64.13 12.74
CA PRO A 274 -23.53 -64.53 13.65
C PRO A 274 -22.89 -65.89 13.30
N GLU A 275 -23.56 -66.70 12.49
CA GLU A 275 -23.06 -68.00 11.98
C GLU A 275 -21.98 -67.84 10.89
N PHE A 276 -21.83 -66.64 10.33
CA PHE A 276 -20.78 -66.35 9.35
C PHE A 276 -19.49 -65.92 10.05
N PRO A 277 -18.38 -66.68 9.94
CA PRO A 277 -17.20 -66.44 10.76
C PRO A 277 -16.54 -65.10 10.45
N GLU A 278 -15.88 -64.51 11.45
CA GLU A 278 -14.95 -63.40 11.23
C GLU A 278 -13.88 -63.82 10.21
N LYS A 279 -13.49 -62.89 9.34
CA LYS A 279 -12.54 -63.16 8.26
C LYS A 279 -11.20 -62.52 8.56
N GLU A 280 -10.16 -63.21 8.12
CA GLU A 280 -8.79 -62.73 8.15
C GLU A 280 -8.23 -62.71 6.72
N PHE A 281 -7.40 -61.72 6.42
CA PHE A 281 -6.65 -61.62 5.18
C PHE A 281 -5.20 -61.32 5.52
N GLU A 282 -4.26 -62.17 5.08
CA GLU A 282 -2.83 -62.06 5.35
C GLU A 282 -2.45 -61.95 6.85
N GLY A 283 -3.31 -62.52 7.72
CA GLY A 283 -3.14 -62.51 9.19
C GLY A 283 -3.76 -61.30 9.90
N GLU A 284 -4.34 -60.34 9.16
CA GLU A 284 -5.12 -59.24 9.73
C GLU A 284 -6.61 -59.59 9.75
N LYS A 285 -7.30 -59.30 10.86
CA LYS A 285 -8.77 -59.33 10.91
C LYS A 285 -9.37 -58.28 9.99
N VAL A 286 -10.33 -58.67 9.16
CA VAL A 286 -11.01 -57.79 8.20
C VAL A 286 -12.53 -57.84 8.38
N THR A 287 -13.13 -56.67 8.47
CA THR A 287 -14.59 -56.52 8.59
C THR A 287 -15.26 -56.63 7.23
N LEU A 288 -16.26 -57.50 7.12
CA LEU A 288 -17.20 -57.50 6.01
C LEU A 288 -18.47 -56.75 6.41
N THR A 289 -18.99 -55.92 5.52
CA THR A 289 -20.21 -55.12 5.71
C THR A 289 -21.19 -55.38 4.57
N THR A 290 -22.47 -55.10 4.78
CA THR A 290 -23.50 -55.26 3.74
C THR A 290 -23.18 -54.43 2.49
N ARG A 291 -22.63 -53.22 2.66
CA ARG A 291 -22.15 -52.35 1.56
C ARG A 291 -21.12 -53.05 0.68
N LEU A 292 -20.13 -53.70 1.28
CA LEU A 292 -19.09 -54.44 0.53
C LEU A 292 -19.64 -55.66 -0.21
N LEU A 293 -20.70 -56.30 0.30
CA LEU A 293 -21.38 -57.40 -0.38
C LEU A 293 -22.17 -56.92 -1.62
N VAL A 294 -23.03 -55.90 -1.48
CA VAL A 294 -23.84 -55.39 -2.61
C VAL A 294 -22.98 -54.80 -3.72
N SER A 295 -21.85 -54.19 -3.37
CA SER A 295 -20.90 -53.61 -4.34
C SER A 295 -19.91 -54.62 -4.95
N HIS A 296 -20.00 -55.92 -4.63
CA HIS A 296 -19.05 -56.94 -5.11
C HIS A 296 -17.57 -56.67 -4.70
N LEU A 297 -17.35 -56.01 -3.57
CA LEU A 297 -16.04 -55.64 -3.02
C LEU A 297 -15.61 -56.50 -1.81
N SER A 298 -16.37 -57.55 -1.47
CA SER A 298 -16.17 -58.36 -0.27
C SER A 298 -14.98 -59.33 -0.33
N GLY A 299 -14.45 -59.63 -1.52
CA GLY A 299 -13.42 -60.66 -1.70
C GLY A 299 -13.91 -62.10 -1.55
N ILE A 300 -15.22 -62.35 -1.39
CA ILE A 300 -15.80 -63.70 -1.37
C ILE A 300 -15.76 -64.28 -2.79
N ARG A 301 -15.29 -65.53 -2.95
CA ARG A 301 -15.17 -66.20 -4.25
C ARG A 301 -16.52 -66.40 -4.96
N HIS A 302 -16.47 -66.67 -6.27
CA HIS A 302 -17.61 -67.22 -7.01
C HIS A 302 -17.57 -68.76 -6.97
N TYR A 303 -17.98 -69.46 -8.03
CA TYR A 303 -18.00 -70.94 -8.07
C TYR A 303 -16.60 -71.58 -8.17
N GLU A 304 -15.65 -70.87 -8.76
CA GLU A 304 -14.22 -71.26 -8.81
C GLU A 304 -13.66 -71.42 -7.39
N LYS A 305 -13.19 -72.62 -7.02
CA LYS A 305 -12.64 -72.91 -5.68
C LYS A 305 -11.15 -72.59 -5.55
N ASP A 306 -10.39 -72.61 -6.64
CA ASP A 306 -8.95 -72.31 -6.60
C ASP A 306 -8.71 -70.79 -6.51
N ILE A 307 -8.49 -70.31 -5.29
CA ILE A 307 -8.22 -68.90 -5.00
C ILE A 307 -6.94 -68.40 -5.68
N GLN A 308 -5.94 -69.24 -5.92
CA GLN A 308 -4.72 -68.83 -6.61
C GLN A 308 -4.99 -68.62 -8.11
N LYS A 309 -5.81 -69.48 -8.72
CA LYS A 309 -6.33 -69.33 -10.08
C LYS A 309 -7.17 -68.05 -10.23
N ILE A 310 -8.00 -67.69 -9.23
CA ILE A 310 -8.72 -66.39 -9.22
C ILE A 310 -7.73 -65.21 -9.11
N ARG A 311 -6.83 -65.21 -8.12
CA ARG A 311 -5.84 -64.13 -7.91
C ARG A 311 -5.00 -63.88 -9.16
N LYS A 312 -4.59 -64.95 -9.86
CA LYS A 312 -3.84 -64.89 -11.13
C LYS A 312 -4.66 -64.37 -12.32
N ARG A 313 -6.00 -64.47 -12.30
CA ARG A 313 -6.88 -63.81 -13.29
C ARG A 313 -7.00 -62.32 -12.98
N LEU A 314 -7.24 -61.95 -11.71
CA LEU A 314 -7.36 -60.56 -11.27
C LEU A 314 -6.07 -59.76 -11.53
N SER A 315 -4.90 -60.33 -11.22
CA SER A 315 -3.60 -59.68 -11.45
C SER A 315 -3.28 -59.44 -12.92
N LYS A 316 -3.88 -60.22 -13.85
CA LYS A 316 -3.73 -60.00 -15.29
C LYS A 316 -4.61 -58.85 -15.79
N LYS A 317 -5.82 -58.67 -15.25
CA LYS A 317 -6.70 -57.55 -15.60
C LYS A 317 -6.18 -56.20 -15.12
N THR A 318 -5.37 -56.16 -14.05
CA THR A 318 -4.75 -54.92 -13.53
C THR A 318 -3.52 -54.46 -14.31
N LEU A 319 -3.00 -55.27 -15.25
CA LEU A 319 -1.80 -54.97 -16.04
C LEU A 319 -2.08 -54.34 -17.42
N ASP A 320 -3.35 -54.14 -17.80
CA ASP A 320 -3.74 -53.55 -19.08
C ASP A 320 -4.68 -52.33 -18.88
N PRO A 321 -4.12 -51.11 -18.75
CA PRO A 321 -4.90 -49.90 -18.46
C PRO A 321 -5.69 -49.35 -19.67
N GLY A 322 -5.51 -49.92 -20.87
CA GLY A 322 -6.02 -49.36 -22.13
C GLY A 322 -7.31 -50.00 -22.65
N ALA A 323 -7.78 -51.09 -22.04
CA ALA A 323 -9.00 -51.75 -22.47
C ALA A 323 -10.25 -50.96 -22.08
N PRO A 324 -11.23 -50.73 -22.99
CA PRO A 324 -12.50 -50.13 -22.62
C PRO A 324 -13.20 -51.00 -21.58
N ALA A 325 -13.94 -50.35 -20.66
CA ALA A 325 -14.69 -51.02 -19.60
C ALA A 325 -15.60 -52.10 -20.19
N THR A 326 -15.15 -53.35 -20.10
CA THR A 326 -15.90 -54.50 -20.60
C THR A 326 -17.07 -54.74 -19.65
N PRO A 327 -18.28 -55.01 -20.16
CA PRO A 327 -19.41 -55.36 -19.30
C PRO A 327 -19.01 -56.55 -18.41
N PRO A 328 -19.55 -56.65 -17.18
CA PRO A 328 -19.09 -57.61 -16.18
C PRO A 328 -19.01 -59.02 -16.77
N ASP A 329 -17.89 -59.72 -16.51
CA ASP A 329 -17.67 -61.08 -17.00
C ASP A 329 -18.83 -61.97 -16.54
N THR A 330 -19.80 -62.18 -17.44
CA THR A 330 -20.71 -63.29 -17.33
C THR A 330 -19.91 -64.53 -17.69
N ASP A 331 -19.38 -65.20 -16.66
CA ASP A 331 -18.89 -66.59 -16.71
C ASP A 331 -20.05 -67.59 -16.98
N ALA A 332 -21.01 -67.20 -17.82
CA ALA A 332 -21.71 -68.11 -18.70
C ALA A 332 -20.76 -68.37 -19.87
N GLU A 333 -20.03 -69.50 -19.81
CA GLU A 333 -19.08 -69.89 -20.85
C GLU A 333 -19.68 -69.73 -22.25
N LYS A 334 -19.17 -68.77 -23.02
CA LYS A 334 -19.37 -68.77 -24.48
C LYS A 334 -18.66 -70.00 -25.04
N ALA A 335 -19.42 -71.08 -25.25
CA ALA A 335 -19.01 -72.12 -26.18
C ALA A 335 -18.61 -71.44 -27.51
N PRO A 336 -17.36 -71.57 -27.98
CA PRO A 336 -16.84 -70.67 -29.00
C PRO A 336 -17.46 -70.94 -30.37
N CYS A 337 -18.37 -70.06 -30.78
CA CYS A 337 -18.76 -69.91 -32.17
C CYS A 337 -17.76 -68.98 -32.89
N THR A 338 -16.55 -69.48 -33.14
CA THR A 338 -15.67 -68.84 -34.13
C THR A 338 -16.27 -68.96 -35.53
N LYS A 339 -16.11 -67.88 -36.31
CA LYS A 339 -16.37 -67.86 -37.76
C LYS A 339 -15.31 -68.71 -38.47
N PRO A 340 -15.60 -69.29 -39.65
CA PRO A 340 -14.56 -69.91 -40.45
C PRO A 340 -13.66 -68.81 -41.00
N ASP A 341 -12.36 -68.94 -40.78
CA ASP A 341 -11.36 -68.31 -41.63
C ASP A 341 -10.44 -69.43 -42.14
N ASP A 342 -10.19 -69.40 -43.44
CA ASP A 342 -9.61 -70.52 -44.16
C ASP A 342 -8.09 -70.38 -44.18
N THR A 343 -7.37 -71.21 -43.43
CA THR A 343 -6.00 -71.62 -43.78
C THR A 343 -5.48 -72.79 -42.92
N THR A 344 -4.76 -73.67 -43.60
CA THR A 344 -4.18 -74.91 -43.06
C THR A 344 -3.00 -74.67 -42.11
N LYS A 345 -3.02 -75.33 -40.95
CA LYS A 345 -1.93 -76.17 -40.39
C LYS A 345 -2.30 -76.78 -39.04
N GLU A 346 -2.20 -78.10 -38.93
CA GLU A 346 -2.06 -78.75 -37.62
C GLU A 346 -0.69 -78.40 -37.01
N PRO A 347 -0.58 -78.43 -35.68
CA PRO A 347 0.16 -79.56 -35.13
C PRO A 347 -0.52 -80.25 -33.95
N SER A 348 -0.27 -81.55 -33.85
CA SER A 348 -0.52 -82.37 -32.66
C SER A 348 0.26 -81.88 -31.44
N VAL A 349 -0.30 -82.05 -30.24
CA VAL A 349 0.39 -82.63 -29.07
C VAL A 349 -0.65 -83.00 -27.99
N THR A 350 -0.42 -84.12 -27.32
CA THR A 350 -1.19 -84.66 -26.20
C THR A 350 -1.08 -83.77 -24.96
N GLY A 351 -2.21 -83.33 -24.39
CA GLY A 351 -2.25 -82.52 -23.16
C GLY A 351 -3.58 -82.64 -22.40
N GLU A 352 -3.53 -83.32 -21.26
CA GLU A 352 -4.41 -83.23 -20.08
C GLU A 352 -5.86 -82.74 -20.25
N ARG A 353 -6.78 -83.69 -20.44
CA ARG A 353 -8.23 -83.45 -20.56
C ARG A 353 -8.99 -83.29 -19.22
N LYS A 354 -8.31 -83.11 -18.09
CA LYS A 354 -8.84 -83.55 -16.77
C LYS A 354 -9.22 -82.47 -15.75
N ASN A 355 -9.27 -81.18 -16.14
CA ASN A 355 -9.35 -80.05 -15.19
C ASN A 355 -10.43 -78.98 -15.49
N ARG A 356 -11.50 -79.29 -16.23
CA ARG A 356 -12.65 -78.36 -16.43
C ARG A 356 -13.94 -78.76 -15.73
N ASP A 357 -14.10 -80.04 -15.37
CA ASP A 357 -15.39 -80.54 -14.88
C ASP A 357 -15.69 -80.13 -13.43
N MET A 358 -14.65 -79.83 -12.62
CA MET A 358 -14.77 -79.46 -11.20
C MET A 358 -15.33 -78.05 -10.97
N ASP A 359 -15.14 -77.11 -11.91
CA ASP A 359 -15.55 -75.71 -11.76
C ASP A 359 -17.08 -75.53 -11.90
N LEU A 360 -17.77 -76.55 -12.41
CA LEU A 360 -19.19 -76.52 -12.78
C LEU A 360 -20.12 -77.16 -11.72
N GLU A 361 -19.59 -77.79 -10.67
CA GLU A 361 -20.38 -78.52 -9.67
C GLU A 361 -21.30 -77.60 -8.84
N GLU A 362 -20.80 -76.46 -8.36
CA GLU A 362 -21.61 -75.46 -7.63
C GLU A 362 -22.54 -74.66 -8.58
N PHE A 363 -22.18 -74.57 -9.86
CA PHE A 363 -23.05 -73.96 -10.86
C PHE A 363 -24.27 -74.85 -11.15
N TYR A 364 -24.05 -76.16 -11.30
CA TYR A 364 -25.10 -77.18 -11.53
C TYR A 364 -25.42 -77.98 -10.25
N PHE A 365 -25.50 -77.29 -9.11
CA PHE A 365 -25.89 -77.87 -7.83
C PHE A 365 -27.29 -78.51 -7.90
N LYS A 366 -27.49 -79.65 -7.23
CA LYS A 366 -28.72 -80.46 -7.36
C LYS A 366 -29.47 -80.70 -6.07
N ASP A 367 -28.81 -80.54 -4.92
CA ASP A 367 -29.42 -80.77 -3.63
C ASP A 367 -30.15 -79.50 -3.16
N LYS A 368 -31.25 -79.65 -2.42
CA LYS A 368 -32.05 -78.53 -1.93
C LYS A 368 -31.65 -78.19 -0.49
N PHE A 369 -31.22 -76.95 -0.26
CA PHE A 369 -31.03 -76.41 1.09
C PHE A 369 -32.38 -76.07 1.74
N SER A 370 -32.53 -76.36 3.03
CA SER A 370 -33.76 -76.08 3.79
C SER A 370 -33.90 -74.58 4.15
N SER A 371 -32.78 -73.86 4.17
CA SER A 371 -32.71 -72.43 4.48
C SER A 371 -31.55 -71.73 3.76
N VAL A 372 -31.64 -70.40 3.61
CA VAL A 372 -30.55 -69.58 3.06
C VAL A 372 -29.32 -69.50 3.99
N ILE A 373 -29.51 -69.84 5.28
CA ILE A 373 -28.43 -69.89 6.28
C ILE A 373 -27.61 -71.19 6.12
N GLU A 374 -28.28 -72.32 5.90
CA GLU A 374 -27.61 -73.61 5.60
C GLU A 374 -26.78 -73.52 4.31
N ALA A 375 -27.28 -72.81 3.30
CA ALA A 375 -26.53 -72.55 2.06
C ALA A 375 -25.21 -71.78 2.26
N LEU A 376 -24.96 -71.19 3.42
CA LEU A 376 -23.67 -70.57 3.74
C LEU A 376 -22.56 -71.61 3.96
N GLU A 377 -22.88 -72.85 4.35
CA GLU A 377 -21.88 -73.91 4.56
C GLU A 377 -21.01 -74.18 3.31
N LEU A 378 -21.54 -73.91 2.11
CA LEU A 378 -20.82 -74.01 0.83
C LEU A 378 -19.53 -73.18 0.77
N PHE A 379 -19.48 -72.03 1.46
CA PHE A 379 -18.39 -71.06 1.29
C PHE A 379 -18.01 -70.27 2.55
N LYS A 380 -18.76 -70.39 3.66
CA LYS A 380 -18.54 -69.55 4.86
C LYS A 380 -17.15 -69.72 5.46
N ASN A 381 -16.50 -70.87 5.25
CA ASN A 381 -15.16 -71.17 5.78
C ASN A 381 -14.03 -70.81 4.80
N ASP A 382 -14.34 -70.42 3.55
CA ASP A 382 -13.32 -70.22 2.52
C ASP A 382 -12.50 -68.93 2.73
N PRO A 383 -11.21 -68.91 2.38
CA PRO A 383 -10.40 -67.69 2.45
C PRO A 383 -10.91 -66.58 1.52
N LEU A 384 -10.62 -65.32 1.86
CA LEU A 384 -10.89 -64.20 0.97
C LEU A 384 -9.87 -64.11 -0.17
N VAL A 385 -10.36 -63.79 -1.36
CA VAL A 385 -9.53 -63.65 -2.57
C VAL A 385 -8.61 -62.43 -2.47
N PHE A 386 -9.10 -61.32 -1.92
CA PHE A 386 -8.36 -60.06 -1.68
C PHE A 386 -8.92 -59.35 -0.43
N LYS A 387 -8.20 -58.34 0.07
CA LYS A 387 -8.61 -57.50 1.21
C LYS A 387 -9.91 -56.74 0.87
N PRO A 388 -10.99 -56.84 1.66
CA PRO A 388 -12.28 -56.23 1.33
C PRO A 388 -12.17 -54.72 1.02
N GLY A 389 -12.92 -54.25 0.01
CA GLY A 389 -12.89 -52.86 -0.46
C GLY A 389 -11.81 -52.54 -1.50
N THR A 390 -10.82 -53.42 -1.73
CA THR A 390 -9.68 -53.10 -2.60
C THR A 390 -9.85 -53.44 -4.08
N GLN A 391 -10.67 -54.43 -4.42
CA GLN A 391 -10.88 -54.91 -5.80
C GLN A 391 -12.35 -55.30 -6.02
N PHE A 392 -12.77 -55.36 -7.28
CA PHE A 392 -14.08 -55.85 -7.68
C PHE A 392 -14.01 -57.34 -8.07
N LEU A 393 -14.92 -58.16 -7.53
CA LEU A 393 -15.10 -59.54 -7.96
C LEU A 393 -16.57 -59.93 -7.91
N TYR A 394 -17.10 -60.29 -9.08
CA TYR A 394 -18.44 -60.84 -9.16
C TYR A 394 -18.54 -62.15 -8.39
N SER A 395 -19.53 -62.24 -7.49
CA SER A 395 -19.73 -63.39 -6.62
C SER A 395 -21.21 -63.56 -6.34
N THR A 396 -21.75 -64.75 -6.64
CA THR A 396 -23.11 -65.11 -6.22
C THR A 396 -23.16 -65.52 -4.75
N HIS A 397 -22.08 -66.07 -4.18
CA HIS A 397 -22.00 -66.40 -2.75
C HIS A 397 -22.10 -65.16 -1.84
N ALA A 398 -21.53 -64.03 -2.26
CA ALA A 398 -21.76 -62.75 -1.57
C ALA A 398 -23.26 -62.40 -1.49
N TRP A 399 -24.05 -62.75 -2.51
CA TRP A 399 -25.51 -62.54 -2.53
C TRP A 399 -26.29 -63.62 -1.77
N THR A 400 -25.76 -64.85 -1.65
CA THR A 400 -26.27 -65.85 -0.70
C THR A 400 -26.18 -65.36 0.75
N LEU A 401 -25.06 -64.71 1.11
CA LEU A 401 -24.92 -64.05 2.41
C LEU A 401 -25.91 -62.88 2.57
N LEU A 402 -26.15 -62.10 1.50
CA LEU A 402 -27.19 -61.07 1.51
C LEU A 402 -28.59 -61.62 1.75
N SER A 403 -28.98 -62.79 1.20
CA SER A 403 -30.28 -63.39 1.54
C SER A 403 -30.42 -63.73 3.03
N ALA A 404 -29.35 -64.21 3.67
CA ALA A 404 -29.36 -64.48 5.11
C ALA A 404 -29.44 -63.17 5.94
N ILE A 405 -28.75 -62.11 5.52
CA ILE A 405 -28.86 -60.77 6.13
C ILE A 405 -30.29 -60.22 5.99
N VAL A 406 -30.90 -60.33 4.81
CA VAL A 406 -32.29 -59.89 4.56
C VAL A 406 -33.30 -60.70 5.37
N GLU A 407 -33.14 -62.02 5.46
CA GLU A 407 -33.98 -62.89 6.32
C GLU A 407 -33.91 -62.46 7.79
N ARG A 408 -32.69 -62.23 8.31
CA ARG A 408 -32.45 -61.83 9.69
C ARG A 408 -32.92 -60.40 10.00
N ALA A 409 -32.72 -59.43 9.11
CA ALA A 409 -33.16 -58.04 9.30
C ALA A 409 -34.68 -57.86 9.10
N SER A 410 -35.30 -58.60 8.16
CA SER A 410 -36.75 -58.57 7.93
C SER A 410 -37.56 -59.36 8.96
N GLY A 411 -36.94 -60.30 9.67
CA GLY A 411 -37.62 -61.18 10.64
C GLY A 411 -38.58 -62.18 9.98
N LYS A 412 -38.47 -62.39 8.66
CA LYS A 412 -39.26 -63.31 7.85
C LYS A 412 -38.32 -64.16 7.00
N ARG A 413 -38.76 -65.35 6.57
CA ARG A 413 -37.94 -66.16 5.64
C ARG A 413 -37.67 -65.38 4.36
N PHE A 414 -36.47 -65.51 3.79
CA PHE A 414 -36.04 -64.71 2.64
C PHE A 414 -37.08 -64.72 1.50
N LEU A 415 -37.58 -65.89 1.12
CA LEU A 415 -38.59 -66.02 0.05
C LEU A 415 -39.94 -65.40 0.39
N GLU A 416 -40.37 -65.45 1.65
CA GLU A 416 -41.61 -64.82 2.12
C GLU A 416 -41.51 -63.29 2.06
N TYR A 417 -40.36 -62.74 2.47
CA TYR A 417 -40.09 -61.31 2.37
C TYR A 417 -39.99 -60.85 0.91
N MET A 418 -39.26 -61.58 0.06
CA MET A 418 -39.17 -61.27 -1.37
C MET A 418 -40.54 -61.34 -2.05
N GLN A 419 -41.39 -62.32 -1.73
CA GLN A 419 -42.75 -62.39 -2.26
C GLN A 419 -43.63 -61.22 -1.80
N GLN A 420 -43.42 -60.70 -0.59
CA GLN A 420 -44.08 -59.47 -0.15
C GLN A 420 -43.62 -58.28 -1.00
N ILE A 421 -42.30 -58.10 -1.21
CA ILE A 421 -41.75 -57.02 -2.04
C ILE A 421 -42.29 -57.10 -3.48
N PHE A 422 -42.33 -58.29 -4.08
CA PHE A 422 -42.91 -58.47 -5.42
C PHE A 422 -44.37 -58.04 -5.50
N ARG A 423 -45.21 -58.39 -4.50
CA ARG A 423 -46.61 -57.95 -4.45
C ARG A 423 -46.76 -56.43 -4.29
N GLU A 424 -45.92 -55.81 -3.47
CA GLU A 424 -45.90 -54.35 -3.29
C GLU A 424 -45.46 -53.60 -4.56
N LEU A 425 -44.61 -54.21 -5.38
CA LEU A 425 -44.19 -53.71 -6.69
C LEU A 425 -45.11 -54.12 -7.85
N GLY A 426 -46.23 -54.81 -7.58
CA GLY A 426 -47.15 -55.30 -8.62
C GLY A 426 -46.64 -56.48 -9.46
N MET A 427 -45.46 -57.03 -9.14
CA MET A 427 -44.78 -58.12 -9.83
C MET A 427 -45.38 -59.49 -9.47
N ASN A 428 -46.66 -59.67 -9.78
CA ASN A 428 -47.45 -60.83 -9.36
C ASN A 428 -47.04 -62.17 -10.03
N SER A 429 -46.32 -62.11 -11.14
CA SER A 429 -45.81 -63.27 -11.89
C SER A 429 -44.35 -63.60 -11.55
N THR A 430 -43.80 -62.95 -10.52
CA THR A 430 -42.42 -63.11 -10.07
C THR A 430 -42.35 -64.01 -8.85
N LEU A 431 -41.58 -65.10 -8.95
CA LEU A 431 -41.51 -66.17 -7.96
C LEU A 431 -40.13 -66.85 -7.94
N PRO A 432 -39.73 -67.50 -6.83
CA PRO A 432 -38.51 -68.32 -6.80
C PRO A 432 -38.60 -69.51 -7.76
N GLU A 433 -37.46 -69.87 -8.36
CA GLU A 433 -37.35 -71.09 -9.12
C GLU A 433 -37.22 -72.29 -8.17
N GLU A 434 -38.29 -73.09 -8.11
CA GLU A 434 -38.31 -74.39 -7.45
C GLU A 434 -38.70 -75.50 -8.45
N HIS A 435 -38.42 -76.74 -8.06
CA HIS A 435 -38.76 -77.94 -8.84
C HIS A 435 -40.18 -78.47 -8.55
N GLU A 436 -40.59 -78.40 -7.29
CA GLU A 436 -41.81 -79.01 -6.75
C GLU A 436 -43.13 -78.33 -7.16
N PRO A 437 -43.28 -76.99 -7.13
CA PRO A 437 -44.53 -76.36 -7.52
C PRO A 437 -44.74 -76.36 -9.04
N ILE A 438 -46.01 -76.48 -9.45
CA ILE A 438 -46.42 -76.29 -10.84
C ILE A 438 -46.40 -74.78 -11.16
N ILE A 439 -45.58 -74.39 -12.14
CA ILE A 439 -45.43 -73.01 -12.58
C ILE A 439 -46.01 -72.90 -13.99
N TYR A 440 -47.16 -72.22 -14.10
CA TYR A 440 -47.82 -71.98 -15.38
C TYR A 440 -46.93 -71.11 -16.29
N ASN A 441 -47.02 -71.34 -17.60
CA ASN A 441 -46.23 -70.65 -18.65
C ASN A 441 -44.70 -70.67 -18.45
N ARG A 442 -44.15 -71.56 -17.61
CA ARG A 442 -42.69 -71.69 -17.41
C ARG A 442 -42.00 -72.11 -18.70
N ALA A 443 -41.11 -71.25 -19.20
CA ALA A 443 -40.26 -71.57 -20.33
C ALA A 443 -39.29 -72.71 -20.01
N ARG A 444 -39.00 -73.55 -21.01
CA ARG A 444 -37.95 -74.55 -20.97
C ARG A 444 -36.58 -73.91 -21.19
N PHE A 445 -35.56 -74.51 -20.60
CA PHE A 445 -34.22 -73.96 -20.59
C PHE A 445 -33.28 -74.79 -21.47
N TYR A 446 -32.78 -74.16 -22.53
CA TYR A 446 -31.89 -74.77 -23.50
C TYR A 446 -30.49 -74.18 -23.46
N SER A 447 -29.50 -74.98 -23.88
CA SER A 447 -28.13 -74.55 -24.10
C SER A 447 -27.63 -75.06 -25.46
N ILE A 448 -26.61 -74.40 -26.00
CA ILE A 448 -25.92 -74.85 -27.20
C ILE A 448 -24.68 -75.63 -26.76
N ASN A 449 -24.63 -76.93 -27.06
CA ASN A 449 -23.46 -77.75 -26.73
C ASN A 449 -22.26 -77.48 -27.67
N ASN A 450 -21.09 -78.04 -27.33
CA ASN A 450 -19.85 -77.93 -28.11
C ASN A 450 -19.96 -78.40 -29.58
N LYS A 451 -21.03 -79.12 -29.95
CA LYS A 451 -21.32 -79.53 -31.35
C LYS A 451 -22.28 -78.56 -32.07
N LYS A 452 -22.48 -77.36 -31.52
CA LYS A 452 -23.42 -76.32 -32.00
C LYS A 452 -24.89 -76.79 -32.10
N ARG A 453 -25.30 -77.75 -31.26
CA ARG A 453 -26.68 -78.27 -31.22
C ARG A 453 -27.39 -77.79 -29.95
N LEU A 454 -28.65 -77.36 -30.12
CA LEU A 454 -29.56 -77.06 -29.02
C LEU A 454 -29.82 -78.35 -28.22
N VAL A 455 -29.72 -78.26 -26.90
CA VAL A 455 -30.02 -79.34 -25.96
C VAL A 455 -30.67 -78.78 -24.70
N ASN A 456 -31.43 -79.60 -23.98
CA ASN A 456 -31.92 -79.24 -22.65
C ASN A 456 -30.76 -78.95 -21.71
N THR A 457 -30.91 -77.91 -20.90
CA THR A 457 -29.99 -77.67 -19.77
C THR A 457 -30.14 -78.76 -18.72
N PRO A 458 -29.06 -79.08 -17.98
CA PRO A 458 -29.17 -79.97 -16.83
C PRO A 458 -30.02 -79.32 -15.73
N TYR A 459 -30.64 -80.17 -14.89
CA TYR A 459 -31.34 -79.72 -13.68
C TYR A 459 -30.38 -79.01 -12.71
N VAL A 460 -30.89 -77.94 -12.09
CA VAL A 460 -30.19 -77.12 -11.09
C VAL A 460 -31.19 -76.76 -9.99
N ASP A 461 -30.80 -76.97 -8.74
CA ASP A 461 -31.47 -76.36 -7.59
C ASP A 461 -30.87 -74.97 -7.30
N ASN A 462 -31.73 -73.99 -7.06
CA ASN A 462 -31.33 -72.59 -6.87
C ASN A 462 -31.42 -72.12 -5.40
N SER A 463 -31.71 -73.01 -4.44
CA SER A 463 -31.86 -72.65 -3.02
C SER A 463 -30.65 -71.93 -2.43
N CYS A 464 -29.43 -72.27 -2.87
CA CYS A 464 -28.21 -71.57 -2.48
C CYS A 464 -28.01 -70.19 -3.14
N LYS A 465 -28.84 -69.81 -4.11
CA LYS A 465 -28.59 -68.64 -4.98
C LYS A 465 -29.84 -67.86 -5.38
N TRP A 466 -30.97 -67.99 -4.69
CA TRP A 466 -32.19 -67.20 -4.96
C TRP A 466 -31.90 -65.69 -5.09
N ALA A 467 -31.28 -65.08 -4.08
CA ALA A 467 -30.87 -63.67 -4.10
C ALA A 467 -29.94 -63.29 -5.28
N GLY A 468 -29.07 -64.21 -5.69
CA GLY A 468 -28.08 -63.97 -6.72
C GLY A 468 -28.55 -64.27 -8.16
N GLY A 469 -29.53 -65.15 -8.34
CA GLY A 469 -29.90 -65.62 -9.68
C GLY A 469 -31.06 -66.60 -9.79
N GLY A 470 -31.82 -66.83 -8.71
CA GLY A 470 -32.79 -67.94 -8.65
C GLY A 470 -34.26 -67.55 -8.77
N PHE A 471 -34.59 -66.34 -9.24
CA PHE A 471 -35.98 -65.97 -9.51
C PHE A 471 -36.38 -66.21 -10.97
N LEU A 472 -37.68 -66.46 -11.16
CA LEU A 472 -38.37 -66.44 -12.43
C LEU A 472 -39.30 -65.22 -12.50
N SER A 473 -39.50 -64.63 -13.68
CA SER A 473 -40.37 -63.46 -13.87
C SER A 473 -40.78 -63.25 -15.32
N THR A 474 -41.90 -62.57 -15.52
CA THR A 474 -42.30 -61.83 -16.74
C THR A 474 -42.29 -60.32 -16.54
N ASP A 475 -42.31 -59.86 -15.29
CA ASP A 475 -42.70 -58.50 -14.89
C ASP A 475 -41.53 -57.50 -14.93
N LEU A 476 -40.50 -57.78 -15.76
CA LEU A 476 -39.28 -56.98 -15.83
C LEU A 476 -39.52 -55.55 -16.30
N ILE A 477 -40.51 -55.33 -17.17
CA ILE A 477 -40.87 -54.01 -17.68
C ILE A 477 -41.43 -53.15 -16.54
N TYR A 478 -42.45 -53.65 -15.82
CA TYR A 478 -43.01 -52.97 -14.64
C TYR A 478 -41.95 -52.67 -13.58
N TYR A 479 -41.02 -53.60 -13.34
CA TYR A 479 -39.91 -53.35 -12.43
C TYR A 479 -39.02 -52.20 -12.90
N ILE A 480 -38.64 -52.16 -14.18
CA ILE A 480 -37.81 -51.09 -14.75
C ILE A 480 -38.53 -49.74 -14.68
N GLU A 481 -39.81 -49.65 -15.04
CA GLU A 481 -40.60 -48.42 -14.94
C GLU A 481 -40.63 -47.87 -13.51
N ILE A 482 -41.00 -48.71 -12.54
CA ILE A 482 -41.06 -48.29 -11.13
C ILE A 482 -39.68 -47.88 -10.62
N TYR A 483 -38.63 -48.63 -10.95
CA TYR A 483 -37.26 -48.36 -10.52
C TYR A 483 -36.74 -47.04 -11.12
N TRP A 484 -37.02 -46.78 -12.40
CA TRP A 484 -36.61 -45.56 -13.09
C TRP A 484 -37.38 -44.32 -12.58
N ILE A 485 -38.71 -44.43 -12.45
CA ILE A 485 -39.57 -43.33 -12.01
C ILE A 485 -39.27 -42.92 -10.57
N ARG A 486 -39.03 -43.87 -9.64
CA ARG A 486 -38.78 -43.54 -8.22
C ARG A 486 -37.35 -43.10 -7.88
N LEU A 487 -36.34 -43.51 -8.65
CA LEU A 487 -34.94 -43.17 -8.36
C LEU A 487 -34.41 -41.96 -9.15
N PHE A 488 -34.98 -41.66 -10.32
CA PHE A 488 -34.46 -40.61 -11.20
C PHE A 488 -35.38 -39.42 -11.43
N LYS A 489 -36.67 -39.48 -11.05
CA LYS A 489 -37.42 -38.23 -10.84
C LYS A 489 -37.08 -37.69 -9.45
N PRO A 490 -36.63 -36.42 -9.32
CA PRO A 490 -36.62 -35.78 -8.02
C PRO A 490 -38.05 -35.76 -7.47
N VAL A 491 -38.19 -35.97 -6.16
CA VAL A 491 -39.41 -35.59 -5.46
C VAL A 491 -39.45 -34.06 -5.49
N GLU A 492 -40.47 -33.50 -6.16
CA GLU A 492 -40.72 -32.05 -6.24
C GLU A 492 -41.06 -31.44 -4.85
#